data_AF-Q9XS29-F1
#
_entry.id   AF-Q9XS29-F1
#
_cell.length_a   1.000
_cell.length_b   1.000
_cell.length_c   1.000
_cell.angle_alpha   90.00
_cell.angle_beta   90.00
_cell.angle_gamma   90.00
#
_symmetry.space_group_name_H-M   'P 1'
#
loop_
_entity.id
_entity.type
_entity.pdbx_description
1 polymer ?
#
loop_
_entity_poly.entity_id
_entity_poly.type
_entity_poly.pdbx_seq_one_letter_code
_entity_poly.pdbx_strand_id
1 'polypeptide(L)'
;MTGIWVLLPLILTCIAGSLSTSINDCKIKNETQYSTGYLSGNFCCQLCPPGTKKKADCTSNEGKPDCEPCQEGEEYTDKSHFSSKCRRCSLCDGEHGLEVETDCTTIQNTKCRCKSNFFCNALKCEHCDPCTMCEHGIIEECTQTSNTKCKEKGSTTGSKHHFLWLLCILLLIPIVLGLRRYKKHRDGKHGYDKSTALIPEGVPMNFSDVDISKYIPTIAEEMKINEVKEFVRKNGVNEAKIDEIKNDNIQDTAEQKVQLLRNWHQLHGKKDAYNTLIKGLRKANLCALAEKIQDIVQKDITSDHDNLDIRDEKERQSLA
;
A
#
# COMPACT_ATOMS: atom_id res chain seq x y z
N MET A 1 -43.95 -28.75 22.64
CA MET A 1 -43.00 -27.62 22.54
C MET A 1 -42.97 -27.18 21.09
N THR A 2 -43.44 -25.96 20.87
CA THR A 2 -43.57 -25.25 19.60
C THR A 2 -42.19 -24.83 19.07
N GLY A 3 -41.95 -24.95 17.77
CA GLY A 3 -40.68 -24.56 17.13
C GLY A 3 -40.90 -24.22 15.66
N ILE A 4 -41.21 -22.95 15.42
CA ILE A 4 -41.59 -22.30 14.16
C ILE A 4 -40.45 -22.40 13.12
N TRP A 5 -40.76 -22.90 11.92
CA TRP A 5 -39.90 -22.76 10.75
C TRP A 5 -40.05 -21.35 10.17
N VAL A 6 -39.00 -20.53 10.29
CA VAL A 6 -38.96 -19.18 9.70
C VAL A 6 -38.66 -19.31 8.21
N LEU A 7 -39.67 -19.07 7.38
CA LEU A 7 -39.51 -18.83 5.95
C LEU A 7 -38.86 -17.44 5.76
N LEU A 8 -37.65 -17.41 5.19
CA LEU A 8 -37.01 -16.18 4.73
C LEU A 8 -37.76 -15.62 3.50
N PRO A 9 -38.24 -14.37 3.52
CA PRO A 9 -38.74 -13.74 2.31
C PRO A 9 -37.57 -13.26 1.45
N LEU A 10 -37.53 -13.72 0.20
CA LEU A 10 -36.74 -13.13 -0.88
C LEU A 10 -37.25 -11.71 -1.11
N ILE A 11 -36.60 -10.73 -0.48
CA ILE A 11 -36.82 -9.30 -0.78
C ILE A 11 -36.11 -9.02 -2.11
N LEU A 12 -36.88 -9.08 -3.20
CA LEU A 12 -36.48 -8.51 -4.48
C LEU A 12 -36.55 -6.98 -4.34
N THR A 13 -35.47 -6.36 -3.88
CA THR A 13 -35.34 -4.90 -3.93
C THR A 13 -35.23 -4.50 -5.39
N CYS A 14 -36.33 -4.00 -5.95
CA CYS A 14 -36.32 -3.25 -7.20
C CYS A 14 -35.32 -2.09 -7.03
N ILE A 15 -34.14 -2.20 -7.66
CA ILE A 15 -33.29 -1.05 -7.90
C ILE A 15 -34.06 -0.24 -8.94
N ALA A 16 -34.93 0.65 -8.46
CA ALA A 16 -35.38 1.77 -9.27
C ALA A 16 -34.10 2.53 -9.61
N GLY A 17 -33.63 2.35 -10.85
CA GLY A 17 -32.55 3.16 -11.39
C GLY A 17 -32.90 4.61 -11.14
N SER A 18 -32.03 5.33 -10.45
CA SER A 18 -32.11 6.76 -10.27
C SER A 18 -31.97 7.42 -11.63
N LEU A 19 -33.10 7.54 -12.34
CA LEU A 19 -33.24 8.47 -13.44
C LEU A 19 -33.09 9.85 -12.81
N SER A 20 -31.89 10.42 -12.94
CA SER A 20 -31.61 11.79 -12.55
C SER A 20 -32.37 12.70 -13.52
N THR A 21 -33.67 12.87 -13.30
CA THR A 21 -34.48 13.83 -14.03
C THR A 21 -34.08 15.20 -13.52
N SER A 22 -33.21 15.88 -14.27
CA SER A 22 -33.04 17.33 -14.17
C SER A 22 -34.43 17.96 -14.25
N ILE A 23 -34.81 18.70 -13.21
CA ILE A 23 -36.19 19.19 -12.99
C ILE A 23 -36.65 20.23 -14.05
N ASN A 24 -35.77 20.63 -14.99
CA ASN A 24 -36.00 21.78 -15.88
C ASN A 24 -35.90 21.50 -17.39
N ASP A 25 -35.89 20.24 -17.82
CA ASP A 25 -35.74 19.89 -19.24
C ASP A 25 -37.10 19.68 -19.92
N CYS A 26 -37.22 20.12 -21.18
CA CYS A 26 -38.43 19.97 -22.00
C CYS A 26 -38.10 19.35 -23.36
N LYS A 27 -39.12 18.91 -24.11
CA LYS A 27 -38.93 18.28 -25.43
C LYS A 27 -39.38 19.23 -26.54
N ILE A 28 -38.54 19.39 -27.55
CA ILE A 28 -38.79 20.21 -28.75
C ILE A 28 -39.05 19.28 -29.93
N LYS A 29 -40.12 19.52 -30.69
CA LYS A 29 -40.46 18.74 -31.89
C LYS A 29 -39.78 19.31 -33.13
N ASN A 30 -38.94 18.50 -33.79
CA ASN A 30 -38.39 18.82 -35.11
C ASN A 30 -38.81 17.73 -36.10
N GLU A 31 -39.85 17.97 -36.91
CA GLU A 31 -40.41 17.20 -38.06
C GLU A 31 -40.50 15.65 -37.96
N THR A 32 -39.50 14.93 -37.43
CA THR A 32 -39.52 13.50 -37.08
C THR A 32 -38.67 13.12 -35.83
N GLN A 33 -38.03 14.08 -35.14
CA GLN A 33 -37.12 13.85 -34.02
C GLN A 33 -37.42 14.78 -32.83
N TYR A 34 -37.25 14.28 -31.60
CA TYR A 34 -37.31 15.10 -30.38
C TYR A 34 -35.91 15.50 -29.95
N SER A 35 -35.72 16.79 -29.67
CA SER A 35 -34.50 17.32 -29.05
C SER A 35 -34.79 17.83 -27.64
N THR A 36 -33.80 17.81 -26.77
CA THR A 36 -33.92 18.33 -25.40
C THR A 36 -33.75 19.85 -25.41
N GLY A 37 -34.73 20.56 -24.85
CA GLY A 37 -34.70 21.97 -24.53
C GLY A 37 -34.70 22.21 -23.02
N TYR A 38 -34.70 23.47 -22.62
CA TYR A 38 -34.81 23.88 -21.22
C TYR A 38 -36.02 24.80 -21.02
N LEU A 39 -36.57 24.81 -19.81
CA LEU A 39 -37.67 25.71 -19.46
C LEU A 39 -37.15 27.10 -19.07
N SER A 40 -37.67 28.14 -19.70
CA SER A 40 -37.60 29.53 -19.21
C SER A 40 -38.99 30.11 -19.11
N GLY A 41 -39.44 30.35 -17.87
CA GLY A 41 -40.82 30.73 -17.59
C GLY A 41 -41.81 29.69 -18.14
N ASN A 42 -42.66 30.11 -19.07
CA ASN A 42 -43.66 29.25 -19.73
C ASN A 42 -43.21 28.73 -21.11
N PHE A 43 -41.97 29.03 -21.53
CA PHE A 43 -41.46 28.63 -22.84
C PHE A 43 -40.44 27.50 -22.71
N CYS A 44 -40.55 26.51 -23.59
CA CYS A 44 -39.51 25.52 -23.82
C CYS A 44 -38.50 26.09 -24.83
N CYS A 45 -37.31 26.46 -24.39
CA CYS A 45 -36.29 27.05 -25.25
C CYS A 45 -35.29 26.01 -25.78
N GLN A 46 -34.79 26.22 -27.00
CA GLN A 46 -33.66 25.45 -27.55
C GLN A 46 -32.38 25.74 -26.76
N LEU A 47 -31.42 24.80 -26.74
CA LEU A 47 -30.12 25.01 -26.12
C LEU A 47 -29.20 25.86 -26.99
N CYS A 48 -28.27 26.61 -26.37
CA CYS A 48 -27.17 27.24 -27.10
C CYS A 48 -26.20 26.17 -27.61
N PRO A 49 -25.63 26.32 -28.81
CA PRO A 49 -24.67 25.37 -29.37
C PRO A 49 -23.31 25.41 -28.62
N PRO A 50 -22.47 24.37 -28.78
CA PRO A 50 -21.07 24.41 -28.34
C PRO A 50 -20.36 25.68 -28.86
N GLY A 51 -19.43 26.22 -28.08
CA GLY A 51 -18.73 27.46 -28.43
C GLY A 51 -19.43 28.74 -28.01
N THR A 52 -20.62 28.65 -27.42
CA THR A 52 -21.40 29.83 -27.01
C THR A 52 -21.92 29.70 -25.58
N LYS A 53 -22.36 30.81 -24.97
CA LYS A 53 -23.07 30.90 -23.69
C LYS A 53 -24.42 31.59 -23.90
N LYS A 54 -25.38 31.30 -23.02
CA LYS A 54 -26.69 31.97 -23.04
C LYS A 54 -26.59 33.41 -22.55
N LYS A 55 -26.96 34.36 -23.40
CA LYS A 55 -27.04 35.79 -23.07
C LYS A 55 -28.45 36.20 -22.64
N ALA A 56 -29.46 35.71 -23.33
CA ALA A 56 -30.87 35.92 -22.99
C ALA A 56 -31.71 34.68 -23.31
N ASP A 57 -32.81 34.49 -22.58
CA ASP A 57 -33.77 33.43 -22.84
C ASP A 57 -34.55 33.67 -24.13
N CYS A 58 -35.17 32.61 -24.67
CA CYS A 58 -36.06 32.73 -25.82
C CYS A 58 -37.36 33.46 -25.43
N THR A 59 -37.96 34.17 -26.39
CA THR A 59 -39.22 34.93 -26.18
C THR A 59 -40.46 34.19 -26.67
N SER A 60 -40.31 32.97 -27.19
CA SER A 60 -41.38 32.15 -27.75
C SER A 60 -41.14 30.67 -27.48
N ASN A 61 -42.21 29.88 -27.40
CA ASN A 61 -42.09 28.43 -27.23
C ASN A 61 -41.31 27.80 -28.40
N GLU A 62 -40.44 26.84 -28.08
CA GLU A 62 -39.48 26.19 -28.98
C GLU A 62 -38.49 27.14 -29.67
N GLY A 63 -38.40 28.39 -29.18
CA GLY A 63 -37.55 29.44 -29.74
C GLY A 63 -36.06 29.24 -29.45
N LYS A 64 -35.22 29.89 -30.25
CA LYS A 64 -33.78 29.98 -30.02
C LYS A 64 -33.49 31.09 -29.01
N PRO A 65 -32.70 30.83 -27.94
CA PRO A 65 -32.21 31.89 -27.07
C PRO A 65 -31.14 32.73 -27.78
N ASP A 66 -30.83 33.89 -27.19
CA ASP A 66 -29.67 34.69 -27.60
C ASP A 66 -28.40 34.04 -27.04
N CYS A 67 -27.47 33.70 -27.93
CA CYS A 67 -26.23 33.01 -27.59
C CYS A 67 -25.03 33.84 -28.05
N GLU A 68 -24.07 34.04 -27.17
CA GLU A 68 -22.86 34.81 -27.41
C GLU A 68 -21.64 33.87 -27.43
N PRO A 69 -20.64 34.07 -28.29
CA PRO A 69 -19.45 33.22 -28.31
C PRO A 69 -18.69 33.25 -26.98
N CYS A 70 -18.07 32.11 -26.65
CA CYS A 70 -17.08 32.04 -25.60
C CYS A 70 -15.81 32.82 -25.98
N GLN A 71 -15.00 33.18 -24.99
CA GLN A 71 -13.72 33.84 -25.24
C GLN A 71 -12.69 32.85 -25.80
N GLU A 72 -12.24 33.08 -27.03
CA GLU A 72 -11.26 32.21 -27.71
C GLU A 72 -9.97 32.07 -26.89
N GLY A 73 -9.50 30.83 -26.73
CA GLY A 73 -8.30 30.50 -25.95
C GLY A 73 -8.46 30.54 -24.43
N GLU A 74 -9.56 31.08 -23.88
CA GLU A 74 -9.77 31.19 -22.43
C GLU A 74 -10.98 30.40 -21.91
N GLU A 75 -12.03 30.29 -22.73
CA GLU A 75 -13.25 29.61 -22.36
C GLU A 75 -13.78 28.70 -23.47
N TYR A 76 -14.44 27.61 -23.06
CA TYR A 76 -15.00 26.63 -23.98
C TYR A 76 -16.34 26.07 -23.49
N THR A 77 -17.13 25.53 -24.42
CA THR A 77 -18.28 24.68 -24.14
C THR A 77 -18.36 23.56 -25.18
N ASP A 78 -18.35 22.31 -24.71
CA ASP A 78 -18.21 21.11 -25.56
C ASP A 78 -19.55 20.50 -26.02
N LYS A 79 -20.65 20.93 -25.41
CA LYS A 79 -22.00 20.41 -25.64
C LYS A 79 -23.01 21.55 -25.62
N SER A 80 -24.13 21.34 -26.29
CA SER A 80 -25.26 22.25 -26.22
C SER A 80 -25.77 22.38 -24.78
N HIS A 81 -26.01 23.60 -24.32
CA HIS A 81 -26.41 23.87 -22.94
C HIS A 81 -27.20 25.19 -22.81
N PHE A 82 -27.68 25.50 -21.60
CA PHE A 82 -28.43 26.73 -21.28
C PHE A 82 -27.76 27.61 -20.21
N SER A 83 -26.56 27.23 -19.74
CA SER A 83 -25.68 28.05 -18.90
C SER A 83 -25.42 29.43 -19.51
N SER A 84 -25.41 30.46 -18.66
CA SER A 84 -24.97 31.81 -19.02
C SER A 84 -23.46 32.01 -18.95
N LYS A 85 -22.71 30.94 -18.69
CA LYS A 85 -21.24 30.95 -18.55
C LYS A 85 -20.62 29.82 -19.38
N CYS A 86 -19.49 30.14 -20.01
CA CYS A 86 -18.59 29.15 -20.58
C CYS A 86 -17.71 28.53 -19.47
N ARG A 87 -17.10 27.38 -19.75
CA ARG A 87 -16.12 26.76 -18.85
C ARG A 87 -14.75 27.33 -19.14
N ARG A 88 -13.94 27.60 -18.13
CA ARG A 88 -12.56 28.02 -18.36
C ARG A 88 -11.72 26.86 -18.87
N CYS A 89 -10.82 27.16 -19.79
CA CYS A 89 -9.84 26.21 -20.28
C CYS A 89 -8.94 25.73 -19.13
N SER A 90 -8.62 24.44 -19.14
CA SER A 90 -7.63 23.87 -18.23
C SER A 90 -6.23 24.30 -18.64
N LEU A 91 -5.35 24.47 -17.65
CA LEU A 91 -3.93 24.75 -17.87
C LEU A 91 -3.14 23.44 -17.71
N CYS A 92 -2.17 23.23 -18.59
CA CYS A 92 -1.23 22.12 -18.48
C CYS A 92 -0.04 22.58 -17.62
N ASP A 93 -0.01 22.13 -16.38
CA ASP A 93 1.00 22.57 -15.42
C ASP A 93 2.35 21.92 -15.70
N GLY A 94 3.30 22.75 -16.11
CA GLY A 94 4.65 22.32 -16.41
C GLY A 94 5.42 21.78 -15.20
N GLU A 95 5.10 22.20 -13.98
CA GLU A 95 5.73 21.71 -12.74
C GLU A 95 5.27 20.29 -12.42
N HIS A 96 4.05 19.94 -12.84
CA HIS A 96 3.52 18.59 -12.73
C HIS A 96 3.91 17.66 -13.91
N GLY A 97 4.87 18.07 -14.74
CA GLY A 97 5.35 17.25 -15.85
C GLY A 97 4.42 17.22 -17.06
N LEU A 98 3.46 18.15 -17.16
CA LEU A 98 2.48 18.22 -18.26
C LEU A 98 2.87 19.26 -19.32
N GLU A 99 2.50 19.00 -20.56
CA GLU A 99 2.59 19.94 -21.69
C GLU A 99 1.29 19.94 -22.50
N VAL A 100 1.07 21.01 -23.26
CA VAL A 100 -0.10 21.14 -24.13
C VAL A 100 0.04 20.19 -25.33
N GLU A 101 -0.95 19.31 -25.49
CA GLU A 101 -1.10 18.47 -26.69
C GLU A 101 -2.00 19.16 -27.72
N THR A 102 -3.09 19.75 -27.26
CA THR A 102 -4.04 20.47 -28.10
C THR A 102 -4.49 21.73 -27.39
N ASP A 103 -4.41 22.86 -28.09
CA ASP A 103 -4.82 24.16 -27.58
C ASP A 103 -6.33 24.21 -27.30
N CYS A 104 -6.70 25.10 -26.38
CA CYS A 104 -8.10 25.38 -26.12
C CYS A 104 -8.72 26.15 -27.28
N THR A 105 -9.96 25.80 -27.61
CA THR A 105 -10.81 26.54 -28.55
C THR A 105 -12.17 26.76 -27.91
N THR A 106 -13.01 27.60 -28.49
CA THR A 106 -14.38 27.82 -27.97
C THR A 106 -15.20 26.53 -27.82
N ILE A 107 -14.93 25.48 -28.61
CA ILE A 107 -15.68 24.21 -28.55
C ILE A 107 -14.94 23.08 -27.82
N GLN A 108 -13.68 23.27 -27.45
CA GLN A 108 -12.83 22.20 -26.92
C GLN A 108 -11.90 22.71 -25.83
N ASN A 109 -11.85 21.99 -24.71
CA ASN A 109 -10.86 22.24 -23.67
C ASN A 109 -9.42 21.99 -24.18
N THR A 110 -8.45 22.61 -23.52
CA THR A 110 -7.05 22.21 -23.60
C THR A 110 -6.91 20.72 -23.29
N LYS A 111 -6.12 20.01 -24.10
CA LYS A 111 -5.70 18.63 -23.78
C LYS A 111 -4.24 18.66 -23.36
N CYS A 112 -3.97 18.05 -22.21
CA CYS A 112 -2.63 17.94 -21.68
C CYS A 112 -2.10 16.52 -21.87
N ARG A 113 -0.79 16.42 -22.10
CA ARG A 113 -0.06 15.15 -22.12
C ARG A 113 1.18 15.24 -21.25
N CYS A 114 1.77 14.10 -20.91
CA CYS A 114 3.05 14.09 -20.22
C CYS A 114 4.17 14.61 -21.14
N LYS A 115 5.06 15.43 -20.57
CA LYS A 115 6.30 15.88 -21.21
C LYS A 115 7.17 14.70 -21.61
N SER A 116 8.12 14.96 -22.51
CA SER A 116 9.18 14.00 -22.81
C SER A 116 9.91 13.57 -21.54
N ASN A 117 10.16 12.26 -21.39
CA ASN A 117 10.74 11.63 -20.20
C ASN A 117 9.86 11.65 -18.94
N PHE A 118 8.55 11.85 -19.10
CA PHE A 118 7.56 11.66 -18.04
C PHE A 118 6.44 10.70 -18.51
N PHE A 119 5.81 10.02 -17.58
CA PHE A 119 4.73 9.07 -17.85
C PHE A 119 3.62 9.16 -16.79
N CYS A 120 2.43 8.69 -17.13
CA CYS A 120 1.38 8.45 -16.15
C CYS A 120 0.44 7.34 -16.63
N ASN A 121 0.15 6.39 -15.74
CA ASN A 121 -0.62 5.18 -16.09
C ASN A 121 -2.15 5.38 -16.03
N ALA A 122 -2.62 6.56 -15.60
CA ALA A 122 -4.03 6.85 -15.44
C ALA A 122 -4.66 7.33 -16.76
N LEU A 123 -5.99 7.17 -16.89
CA LEU A 123 -6.74 7.67 -18.05
C LEU A 123 -6.76 9.21 -18.13
N LYS A 124 -6.64 9.89 -16.99
CA LYS A 124 -6.50 11.33 -16.87
C LYS A 124 -5.39 11.60 -15.87
N CYS A 125 -4.34 12.25 -16.33
CA CYS A 125 -3.15 12.52 -15.55
C CYS A 125 -3.21 13.95 -15.02
N GLU A 126 -3.28 14.09 -13.70
CA GLU A 126 -3.10 15.37 -13.01
C GLU A 126 -1.62 15.67 -12.76
N HIS A 127 -0.81 14.60 -12.66
CA HIS A 127 0.64 14.64 -12.49
C HIS A 127 1.28 13.55 -13.36
N CYS A 128 2.46 13.83 -13.90
CA CYS A 128 3.27 12.85 -14.59
C CYS A 128 4.56 12.58 -13.81
N ASP A 129 4.91 11.31 -13.67
CA ASP A 129 6.11 10.86 -13.00
C ASP A 129 7.28 10.82 -13.98
N PRO A 130 8.51 11.14 -13.56
CA PRO A 130 9.69 11.01 -14.41
C PRO A 130 9.95 9.54 -14.74
N CYS A 131 10.36 9.27 -15.97
CA CYS A 131 10.73 7.93 -16.43
C CYS A 131 11.96 7.40 -15.67
N THR A 132 11.92 6.11 -15.32
CA THR A 132 13.07 5.43 -14.71
C THR A 132 14.23 5.35 -15.70
N MET A 133 15.43 5.71 -15.25
CA MET A 133 16.68 5.49 -15.99
C MET A 133 17.28 4.14 -15.63
N CYS A 134 17.56 3.32 -16.64
CA CYS A 134 18.07 1.97 -16.43
C CYS A 134 19.60 1.90 -16.54
N GLU A 135 20.26 1.36 -15.53
CA GLU A 135 21.73 1.15 -15.53
C GLU A 135 22.19 0.02 -16.47
N HIS A 136 21.39 -1.05 -16.59
CA HIS A 136 21.78 -2.30 -17.27
C HIS A 136 21.12 -2.46 -18.65
N GLY A 137 20.61 -1.35 -19.20
CA GLY A 137 19.89 -1.32 -20.47
C GLY A 137 18.38 -1.43 -20.32
N ILE A 138 17.69 -1.03 -21.38
CA ILE A 138 16.23 -0.90 -21.46
C ILE A 138 15.64 -2.14 -22.14
N ILE A 139 14.51 -2.65 -21.63
CA ILE A 139 13.68 -3.68 -22.26
C ILE A 139 12.56 -3.01 -23.05
N GLU A 140 11.83 -2.10 -22.40
CA GLU A 140 10.78 -1.29 -23.02
C GLU A 140 11.04 0.18 -22.71
N GLU A 141 11.01 1.01 -23.74
CA GLU A 141 11.20 2.44 -23.60
C GLU A 141 10.02 3.10 -22.88
N CYS A 142 10.31 4.22 -22.23
CA CYS A 142 9.27 5.01 -21.60
C CYS A 142 8.31 5.58 -22.65
N THR A 143 7.02 5.60 -22.33
CA THR A 143 5.99 6.27 -23.12
C THR A 143 5.24 7.27 -22.25
N GLN A 144 4.39 8.11 -22.85
CA GLN A 144 3.56 9.06 -22.10
C GLN A 144 2.62 8.36 -21.10
N THR A 145 2.33 7.06 -21.28
CA THR A 145 1.40 6.30 -20.44
C THR A 145 2.03 5.12 -19.71
N SER A 146 3.34 4.91 -19.86
CA SER A 146 4.02 3.78 -19.23
C SER A 146 5.48 4.08 -18.91
N ASN A 147 5.92 3.69 -17.73
CA ASN A 147 7.32 3.81 -17.33
C ASN A 147 8.26 2.92 -18.19
N THR A 148 9.54 3.27 -18.21
CA THR A 148 10.62 2.41 -18.70
C THR A 148 10.65 1.08 -17.95
N LYS A 149 10.83 -0.04 -18.69
CA LYS A 149 11.16 -1.33 -18.08
C LYS A 149 12.65 -1.63 -18.23
N CYS A 150 13.31 -1.88 -17.12
CA CYS A 150 14.76 -2.12 -17.08
C CYS A 150 15.11 -3.61 -17.16
N LYS A 151 16.28 -3.91 -17.75
CA LYS A 151 16.88 -5.24 -17.66
C LYS A 151 17.27 -5.53 -16.21
N GLU A 152 16.78 -6.64 -15.68
CA GLU A 152 17.27 -7.14 -14.41
C GLU A 152 18.74 -7.58 -14.54
N LYS A 153 19.53 -7.41 -13.47
CA LYS A 153 20.84 -8.04 -13.39
C LYS A 153 20.66 -9.53 -13.64
N GLY A 154 21.33 -10.06 -14.65
CA GLY A 154 21.35 -11.49 -14.91
C GLY A 154 21.71 -12.23 -13.61
N SER A 155 20.73 -12.88 -12.99
CA SER A 155 20.94 -13.73 -11.82
C SER A 155 21.54 -15.05 -12.28
N THR A 156 22.76 -15.00 -12.84
CA THR A 156 23.58 -16.18 -13.10
C THR A 156 24.40 -16.54 -11.85
N THR A 157 23.76 -16.60 -10.68
CA THR A 157 24.39 -17.11 -9.44
C THR A 157 23.51 -18.06 -8.63
N GLY A 158 22.34 -18.46 -9.15
CA GLY A 158 21.50 -19.49 -8.50
C GLY A 158 21.94 -20.95 -8.72
N SER A 159 22.77 -21.23 -9.74
CA SER A 159 23.09 -22.61 -10.13
C SER A 159 24.36 -23.16 -9.46
N LYS A 160 25.41 -22.34 -9.27
CA LYS A 160 26.70 -22.82 -8.73
C LYS A 160 26.61 -23.26 -7.27
N HIS A 161 25.80 -22.61 -6.44
CA HIS A 161 25.66 -22.98 -5.02
C HIS A 161 24.98 -24.34 -4.83
N HIS A 162 24.04 -24.71 -5.70
CA HIS A 162 23.36 -26.00 -5.61
C HIS A 162 24.31 -27.17 -5.93
N PHE A 163 25.14 -27.02 -6.96
CA PHE A 163 26.18 -28.01 -7.29
C PHE A 163 27.27 -28.09 -6.21
N LEU A 164 27.69 -26.95 -5.65
CA LEU A 164 28.68 -26.93 -4.57
C LEU A 164 28.15 -27.60 -3.29
N TRP A 165 26.89 -27.35 -2.94
CA TRP A 165 26.22 -27.97 -1.79
C TRP A 165 26.07 -29.48 -1.94
N LEU A 166 25.65 -29.95 -3.12
CA LEU A 166 25.57 -31.38 -3.43
C LEU A 166 26.94 -32.07 -3.35
N LEU A 167 28.00 -31.42 -3.82
CA LEU A 167 29.36 -31.94 -3.72
C LEU A 167 29.84 -32.05 -2.26
N CYS A 168 29.54 -31.05 -1.43
CA CYS A 168 29.85 -31.08 0.00
C CYS A 168 29.11 -32.22 0.71
N ILE A 169 27.82 -32.44 0.41
CA ILE A 169 27.05 -33.54 0.99
C ILE A 169 27.64 -34.90 0.61
N LEU A 170 28.03 -35.08 -0.67
CA LEU A 170 28.68 -36.31 -1.14
C LEU A 170 30.01 -36.61 -0.45
N LEU A 171 30.78 -35.58 -0.07
CA LEU A 171 32.03 -35.74 0.68
C LEU A 171 31.82 -35.99 2.17
N LEU A 172 30.75 -35.47 2.77
CA LEU A 172 30.46 -35.66 4.20
C LEU A 172 29.89 -37.05 4.52
N ILE A 173 29.12 -37.67 3.61
CA ILE A 173 28.55 -39.01 3.81
C ILE A 173 29.61 -40.09 4.11
N PRO A 174 30.70 -40.26 3.33
CA PRO A 174 31.72 -41.27 3.62
C PRO A 174 32.50 -40.97 4.90
N ILE A 175 32.69 -39.70 5.27
CA ILE A 175 33.31 -39.30 6.54
C ILE A 175 32.42 -39.73 7.71
N VAL A 176 31.12 -39.47 7.65
CA VAL A 176 30.16 -39.86 8.69
C VAL A 176 30.06 -41.40 8.79
N LEU A 177 30.03 -42.11 7.66
CA LEU A 177 30.02 -43.58 7.65
C LEU A 177 31.35 -44.15 8.20
N GLY A 178 32.48 -43.53 7.87
CA GLY A 178 33.79 -43.86 8.40
C GLY A 178 33.86 -43.66 9.92
N LEU A 179 33.38 -42.51 10.42
CA LEU A 179 33.30 -42.22 11.85
C LEU A 179 32.34 -43.16 12.58
N ARG A 180 31.20 -43.54 11.97
CA ARG A 180 30.27 -44.54 12.52
C ARG A 180 30.90 -45.93 12.57
N ARG A 181 31.61 -46.35 11.51
CA ARG A 181 32.36 -47.61 11.46
C ARG A 181 33.49 -47.61 12.49
N TYR A 182 34.21 -46.51 12.62
CA TYR A 182 35.27 -46.31 13.61
C TYR A 182 34.74 -46.35 15.04
N LYS A 183 33.63 -45.65 15.33
CA LYS A 183 32.98 -45.67 16.65
C LYS A 183 32.42 -47.06 16.99
N LYS A 184 31.77 -47.74 16.04
CA LYS A 184 31.32 -49.13 16.18
C LYS A 184 32.47 -50.11 16.43
N HIS A 185 33.63 -49.87 15.81
CA HIS A 185 34.83 -50.68 16.03
C HIS A 185 35.50 -50.35 17.38
N ARG A 186 35.41 -49.09 17.84
CA ARG A 186 35.93 -48.65 19.15
C ARG A 186 35.09 -49.19 20.31
N ASP A 187 33.76 -49.20 20.17
CA ASP A 187 32.83 -49.69 21.20
C ASP A 187 32.89 -51.22 21.38
N GLY A 188 33.57 -51.94 20.47
CA GLY A 188 33.83 -53.38 20.60
C GLY A 188 35.10 -53.74 21.41
N LYS A 189 35.88 -52.77 21.90
CA LYS A 189 37.19 -53.07 22.53
C LYS A 189 37.55 -52.27 23.78
N HIS A 190 36.62 -51.54 24.40
CA HIS A 190 36.90 -50.85 25.65
C HIS A 190 35.72 -50.94 26.63
N GLY A 191 35.81 -51.90 27.53
CA GLY A 191 35.09 -51.88 28.80
C GLY A 191 35.77 -50.95 29.80
N TYR A 192 34.97 -50.56 30.79
CA TYR A 192 35.27 -49.76 31.98
C TYR A 192 35.00 -48.25 31.94
N ASP A 193 34.43 -47.82 33.07
CA ASP A 193 33.62 -46.63 33.33
C ASP A 193 34.29 -45.27 33.14
N LYS A 194 33.50 -44.29 32.69
CA LYS A 194 33.58 -42.91 33.17
C LYS A 194 32.25 -42.17 32.98
N SER A 195 31.58 -41.91 34.08
CA SER A 195 30.52 -40.91 34.20
C SER A 195 31.08 -39.52 33.90
N THR A 196 30.48 -38.76 32.99
CA THR A 196 30.51 -37.28 32.98
C THR A 196 29.46 -36.74 31.99
N ALA A 197 28.53 -35.97 32.55
CA ALA A 197 27.69 -34.94 31.93
C ALA A 197 26.68 -35.37 30.84
N LEU A 198 25.51 -35.79 31.31
CA LEU A 198 24.26 -35.37 30.69
C LEU A 198 24.26 -33.84 30.65
N ILE A 199 24.38 -33.25 29.46
CA ILE A 199 23.87 -31.91 29.22
C ILE A 199 22.35 -32.05 29.33
N PRO A 200 21.67 -31.40 30.28
CA PRO A 200 20.23 -31.29 30.20
C PRO A 200 19.93 -30.42 28.98
N GLU A 201 19.40 -31.04 27.93
CA GLU A 201 18.42 -30.33 27.12
C GLU A 201 17.30 -29.89 28.07
N GLY A 202 17.22 -28.59 28.31
CA GLY A 202 16.13 -27.93 29.00
C GLY A 202 16.26 -26.45 28.69
N VAL A 203 15.28 -25.73 28.17
CA VAL A 203 13.85 -25.94 27.94
C VAL A 203 13.55 -25.00 26.75
N PRO A 204 12.61 -25.28 25.83
CA PRO A 204 12.17 -24.25 24.90
C PRO A 204 11.50 -23.16 25.72
N MET A 205 12.21 -22.08 26.04
CA MET A 205 11.61 -20.92 26.69
C MET A 205 10.62 -20.31 25.71
N ASN A 206 9.35 -20.57 25.97
CA ASN A 206 8.25 -20.02 25.23
C ASN A 206 8.15 -18.53 25.60
N PHE A 207 8.73 -17.65 24.78
CA PHE A 207 8.70 -16.19 24.96
C PHE A 207 7.33 -15.57 24.64
N SER A 208 6.23 -16.30 24.83
CA SER A 208 4.89 -15.85 24.42
C SER A 208 4.35 -14.65 25.20
N ASP A 209 5.01 -14.28 26.31
CA ASP A 209 4.49 -13.33 27.29
C ASP A 209 5.31 -12.02 27.38
N VAL A 210 6.29 -11.81 26.48
CA VAL A 210 7.11 -10.59 26.47
C VAL A 210 6.31 -9.42 25.89
N ASP A 211 6.11 -8.36 26.68
CA ASP A 211 5.45 -7.13 26.23
C ASP A 211 6.39 -6.29 25.36
N ILE A 212 6.17 -6.33 24.04
CA ILE A 212 6.99 -5.63 23.06
C ILE A 212 6.82 -4.12 23.15
N SER A 213 5.73 -3.63 23.75
CA SER A 213 5.44 -2.21 23.91
C SER A 213 6.62 -1.44 24.51
N LYS A 214 7.35 -2.05 25.45
CA LYS A 214 8.55 -1.49 26.09
C LYS A 214 9.70 -1.25 25.11
N TYR A 215 9.82 -2.06 24.07
CA TYR A 215 10.93 -2.04 23.12
C TYR A 215 10.62 -1.29 21.82
N ILE A 216 9.36 -0.91 21.57
CA ILE A 216 8.94 -0.18 20.37
C ILE A 216 9.79 1.08 20.12
N PRO A 217 10.10 1.94 21.12
CA PRO A 217 10.94 3.12 20.90
C PRO A 217 12.35 2.76 20.44
N THR A 218 12.96 1.76 21.05
CA THR A 218 14.31 1.26 20.68
C THR A 218 14.31 0.69 19.26
N ILE A 219 13.28 -0.08 18.90
CA ILE A 219 13.13 -0.62 17.54
C ILE A 219 12.96 0.53 16.54
N ALA A 220 12.12 1.51 16.87
CA ALA A 220 11.89 2.68 16.03
C ALA A 220 13.18 3.47 15.81
N GLU A 221 14.04 3.62 16.82
CA GLU A 221 15.31 4.35 16.70
C GLU A 221 16.28 3.67 15.72
N GLU A 222 16.38 2.34 15.78
CA GLU A 222 17.31 1.55 14.95
C GLU A 222 16.86 1.38 13.49
N MET A 223 15.58 1.62 13.19
CA MET A 223 15.02 1.47 11.84
C MET A 223 14.89 2.81 11.10
N LYS A 224 15.10 2.77 9.78
CA LYS A 224 14.71 3.88 8.89
C LYS A 224 13.20 3.87 8.69
N ILE A 225 12.61 5.04 8.45
CA ILE A 225 11.16 5.17 8.23
C ILE A 225 10.64 4.30 7.07
N ASN A 226 11.43 4.12 6.01
CA ASN A 226 11.06 3.27 4.88
C ASN A 226 11.03 1.78 5.26
N GLU A 227 11.96 1.35 6.11
CA GLU A 227 12.02 -0.03 6.63
C GLU A 227 10.86 -0.29 7.59
N VAL A 228 10.50 0.68 8.44
CA VAL A 228 9.32 0.58 9.30
C VAL A 228 8.05 0.47 8.45
N LYS A 229 7.88 1.34 7.44
CA LYS A 229 6.74 1.29 6.52
C LYS A 229 6.65 -0.05 5.81
N GLU A 230 7.76 -0.57 5.28
CA GLU A 230 7.78 -1.86 4.59
C GLU A 230 7.47 -3.02 5.55
N PHE A 231 8.01 -2.98 6.77
CA PHE A 231 7.75 -3.97 7.80
C PHE A 231 6.25 -4.00 8.16
N VAL A 232 5.64 -2.86 8.48
CA VAL A 232 4.22 -2.84 8.91
C VAL A 232 3.27 -3.25 7.78
N ARG A 233 3.57 -2.88 6.52
CA ARG A 233 2.83 -3.32 5.32
C ARG A 233 2.88 -4.84 5.16
N LYS A 234 4.08 -5.41 5.18
CA LYS A 234 4.29 -6.86 5.03
C LYS A 234 3.69 -7.67 6.18
N ASN A 235 3.45 -7.02 7.31
CA ASN A 235 2.83 -7.63 8.49
C ASN A 235 1.40 -7.12 8.74
N GLY A 236 0.67 -6.70 7.69
CA GLY A 236 -0.80 -6.60 7.74
C GLY A 236 -1.38 -5.27 8.24
N VAL A 237 -0.58 -4.23 8.42
CA VAL A 237 -1.10 -2.86 8.59
C VAL A 237 -1.58 -2.35 7.23
N ASN A 238 -2.83 -1.89 7.16
CA ASN A 238 -3.42 -1.42 5.91
C ASN A 238 -2.83 -0.06 5.46
N GLU A 239 -2.78 0.19 4.15
CA GLU A 239 -2.18 1.43 3.61
C GLU A 239 -2.92 2.69 4.08
N ALA A 240 -4.25 2.63 4.21
CA ALA A 240 -5.03 3.78 4.68
C ALA A 240 -4.57 4.26 6.07
N LYS A 241 -4.23 3.32 6.96
CA LYS A 241 -3.74 3.62 8.31
C LYS A 241 -2.31 4.13 8.30
N ILE A 242 -1.49 3.66 7.35
CA ILE A 242 -0.12 4.16 7.15
C ILE A 242 -0.16 5.61 6.65
N ASP A 243 -1.06 5.94 5.73
CA ASP A 243 -1.23 7.29 5.20
C ASP A 243 -1.82 8.25 6.24
N GLU A 244 -2.77 7.78 7.06
CA GLU A 244 -3.29 8.51 8.22
C GLU A 244 -2.16 8.89 9.18
N ILE A 245 -1.36 7.90 9.64
CA ILE A 245 -0.25 8.14 10.57
C ILE A 245 0.81 9.06 9.97
N LYS A 246 1.08 8.93 8.66
CA LYS A 246 2.02 9.81 7.93
C LYS A 246 1.51 11.25 7.91
N ASN A 247 0.22 11.46 7.67
CA ASN A 247 -0.39 12.79 7.58
C ASN A 247 -0.52 13.47 8.95
N ASP A 248 -0.77 12.70 10.01
CA ASP A 248 -0.89 13.24 11.37
C ASP A 248 0.46 13.70 11.95
N ASN A 249 1.57 13.16 11.45
CA ASN A 249 2.90 13.37 12.02
C ASN A 249 3.93 13.86 10.99
N ILE A 250 3.52 14.67 10.01
CA ILE A 250 4.36 15.05 8.84
C ILE A 250 5.77 15.53 9.21
N GLN A 251 5.91 16.29 10.29
CA GLN A 251 7.18 16.89 10.73
C GLN A 251 7.97 16.03 11.71
N ASP A 252 7.36 15.00 12.30
CA ASP A 252 8.00 14.14 13.30
C ASP A 252 8.16 12.71 12.79
N THR A 253 9.32 12.46 12.15
CA THR A 253 9.65 11.14 11.63
C THR A 253 9.88 10.11 12.73
N ALA A 254 10.30 10.53 13.94
CA ALA A 254 10.51 9.60 15.05
C ALA A 254 9.15 9.10 15.58
N GLU A 255 8.21 10.03 15.79
CA GLU A 255 6.85 9.69 16.21
C GLU A 255 6.11 8.89 15.13
N GLN A 256 6.30 9.20 13.84
CA GLN A 256 5.79 8.36 12.74
C GLN A 256 6.23 6.90 12.88
N LYS A 257 7.53 6.64 13.12
CA LYS A 257 8.06 5.28 13.27
C LYS A 257 7.43 4.56 14.47
N VAL A 258 7.32 5.24 15.61
CA VAL A 258 6.73 4.69 16.84
C VAL A 258 5.25 4.36 16.64
N GLN A 259 4.47 5.26 16.03
CA GLN A 259 3.04 5.07 15.81
C GLN A 259 2.73 3.92 14.84
N LEU A 260 3.52 3.77 13.78
CA LEU A 260 3.41 2.63 12.86
C LEU A 260 3.64 1.29 13.57
N LEU A 261 4.69 1.21 14.40
CA LEU A 261 5.02 0.00 15.15
C LEU A 261 4.00 -0.28 16.28
N ARG A 262 3.46 0.76 16.93
CA ARG A 262 2.38 0.62 17.91
C ARG A 262 1.11 0.05 17.28
N ASN A 263 0.71 0.57 16.11
CA ASN A 263 -0.46 0.09 15.42
C ASN A 263 -0.29 -1.37 14.95
N TRP A 264 0.89 -1.70 14.44
CA TRP A 264 1.25 -3.10 14.13
C TRP A 264 1.15 -4.00 15.38
N HIS A 265 1.71 -3.59 16.52
CA HIS A 265 1.64 -4.36 17.76
C HIS A 265 0.20 -4.60 18.24
N GLN A 266 -0.66 -3.58 18.15
CA GLN A 266 -2.08 -3.69 18.50
C GLN A 266 -2.84 -4.70 17.63
N LEU A 267 -2.50 -4.80 16.34
CA LEU A 267 -3.14 -5.72 15.40
C LEU A 267 -2.80 -7.19 15.63
N HIS A 268 -1.60 -7.51 16.11
CA HIS A 268 -1.13 -8.89 16.30
C HIS A 268 -1.38 -9.44 17.71
N GLY A 269 -1.76 -8.58 18.67
CA GLY A 269 -2.00 -8.98 20.06
C GLY A 269 -0.73 -9.40 20.80
N LYS A 270 -0.81 -9.59 22.12
CA LYS A 270 0.38 -9.87 22.96
C LYS A 270 1.03 -11.24 22.68
N LYS A 271 0.23 -12.22 22.24
CA LYS A 271 0.68 -13.60 22.04
C LYS A 271 1.37 -13.73 20.67
N ASP A 272 2.61 -14.22 20.67
CA ASP A 272 3.45 -14.41 19.47
C ASP A 272 3.91 -13.15 18.72
N ALA A 273 3.62 -11.93 19.22
CA ALA A 273 4.09 -10.72 18.58
C ALA A 273 5.62 -10.66 18.51
N TYR A 274 6.33 -11.23 19.50
CA TYR A 274 7.79 -11.24 19.52
C TYR A 274 8.36 -12.18 18.46
N ASN A 275 7.80 -13.39 18.37
CA ASN A 275 8.13 -14.35 17.33
C ASN A 275 7.86 -13.76 15.93
N THR A 276 6.76 -13.02 15.79
CA THR A 276 6.37 -12.34 14.54
C THR A 276 7.31 -11.18 14.22
N LEU A 277 7.72 -10.38 15.21
CA LEU A 277 8.70 -9.31 15.06
C LEU A 277 10.03 -9.86 14.54
N ILE A 278 10.60 -10.87 15.21
CA ILE A 278 11.88 -11.45 14.83
C ILE A 278 11.82 -12.08 13.43
N LYS A 279 10.73 -12.79 13.10
CA LYS A 279 10.51 -13.34 11.76
C LYS A 279 10.38 -12.23 10.71
N GLY A 280 9.64 -11.17 11.00
CA GLY A 280 9.41 -10.04 10.10
C GLY A 280 10.69 -9.24 9.84
N LEU A 281 11.49 -8.98 10.88
CA LEU A 281 12.78 -8.30 10.77
C LEU A 281 13.77 -9.10 9.91
N ARG A 282 13.85 -10.43 10.12
CA ARG A 282 14.68 -11.31 9.28
C ARG A 282 14.22 -11.30 7.82
N LYS A 283 12.90 -11.28 7.56
CA LYS A 283 12.33 -11.18 6.22
C LYS A 283 12.58 -9.81 5.55
N ALA A 284 12.80 -8.77 6.35
CA ALA A 284 13.18 -7.43 5.90
C ALA A 284 14.70 -7.24 5.75
N ASN A 285 15.50 -8.31 5.82
CA ASN A 285 16.97 -8.28 5.83
C ASN A 285 17.60 -7.51 7.01
N LEU A 286 16.86 -7.29 8.10
CA LEU A 286 17.33 -6.62 9.32
C LEU A 286 17.78 -7.65 10.36
N CYS A 287 18.63 -8.60 9.97
CA CYS A 287 19.06 -9.72 10.82
C CYS A 287 19.85 -9.25 12.06
N ALA A 288 20.75 -8.28 11.88
CA ALA A 288 21.54 -7.72 12.99
C ALA A 288 20.65 -7.02 14.05
N LEU A 289 19.59 -6.34 13.60
CA LEU A 289 18.62 -5.73 14.51
C LEU A 289 17.80 -6.81 15.25
N ALA A 290 17.42 -7.87 14.55
CA ALA A 290 16.73 -9.00 15.18
C ALA A 290 17.59 -9.64 16.28
N GLU A 291 18.88 -9.88 16.03
CA GLU A 291 19.82 -10.40 17.02
C GLU A 291 19.98 -9.44 18.21
N LYS A 292 20.15 -8.14 17.96
CA LYS A 292 20.23 -7.11 19.01
C LYS A 292 18.99 -7.08 19.91
N ILE A 293 17.79 -7.17 19.32
CA ILE A 293 16.54 -7.22 20.08
C ILE A 293 16.45 -8.52 20.90
N GLN A 294 16.90 -9.64 20.33
CA GLN A 294 16.96 -10.91 21.07
C GLN A 294 17.86 -10.82 22.30
N ASP A 295 19.03 -10.20 22.16
CA ASP A 295 19.97 -10.01 23.27
C ASP A 295 19.42 -9.07 24.35
N ILE A 296 18.77 -7.96 23.97
CA ILE A 296 18.15 -7.02 24.91
C ILE A 296 17.04 -7.71 25.71
N VAL A 297 16.16 -8.43 25.04
CA VAL A 297 15.05 -9.14 25.70
C VAL A 297 15.57 -10.26 26.60
N GLN A 298 16.57 -11.01 26.15
CA GLN A 298 17.19 -12.06 26.96
C GLN A 298 17.83 -11.49 28.22
N LYS A 299 18.51 -10.34 28.11
CA LYS A 299 19.13 -9.65 29.23
C LYS A 299 18.11 -9.13 30.24
N ASP A 300 17.03 -8.51 29.77
CA ASP A 300 15.95 -8.01 30.63
C ASP A 300 15.32 -9.16 31.43
N ILE A 301 15.06 -10.31 30.79
CA ILE A 301 14.52 -11.51 31.46
C ILE A 301 15.49 -12.05 32.52
N THR A 302 16.79 -12.14 32.21
CA THR A 302 17.79 -12.58 33.20
C THR A 302 17.88 -11.62 34.38
N SER A 303 17.79 -10.30 34.13
CA SER A 303 17.85 -9.30 35.19
C SER A 303 16.61 -9.30 36.09
N ASP A 304 15.43 -9.60 35.54
CA ASP A 304 14.20 -9.73 36.34
C ASP A 304 14.25 -10.98 37.22
N HIS A 305 14.84 -12.07 36.73
CA HIS A 305 15.04 -13.30 37.52
C HIS A 305 16.05 -13.09 38.66
N ASP A 306 17.19 -12.47 38.37
CA ASP A 306 18.20 -12.15 39.39
C ASP A 306 17.64 -11.20 40.48
N ASN A 307 16.80 -10.24 40.11
CA ASN A 307 16.14 -9.33 41.05
C ASN A 307 15.05 -10.01 41.90
N LEU A 308 14.39 -11.05 41.38
CA LEU A 308 13.44 -11.86 42.13
C LEU A 308 14.17 -12.73 43.16
N ASP A 309 15.25 -13.40 42.75
CA ASP A 309 16.04 -14.26 43.63
C ASP A 309 16.68 -13.47 44.78
N ILE A 310 17.20 -12.27 44.53
CA ILE A 310 17.76 -11.39 45.57
C ILE A 310 16.69 -10.94 46.57
N ARG A 311 15.46 -10.71 46.12
CA ARG A 311 14.34 -10.29 46.98
C ARG A 311 13.84 -11.44 47.84
N ASP A 312 13.74 -12.64 47.29
CA ASP A 312 13.35 -13.86 48.01
C ASP A 312 14.41 -14.31 49.03
N GLU A 313 15.69 -14.07 48.73
CA GLU A 313 16.82 -14.28 49.66
C GLU A 313 16.74 -13.29 50.83
N LYS A 314 16.47 -12.01 50.55
CA LYS A 314 16.38 -10.94 51.54
C LYS A 314 15.15 -11.08 52.45
N GLU A 315 14.03 -11.56 51.93
CA GLU A 315 12.84 -11.88 52.72
C GLU A 315 13.07 -13.09 53.64
N ARG A 316 13.77 -14.14 53.16
CA ARG A 316 14.13 -15.30 54.00
C ARG A 316 15.10 -14.98 55.12
N GLN A 317 16.06 -14.07 54.91
CA GLN A 317 16.97 -13.61 55.96
C GLN A 317 16.31 -12.67 56.98
N SER A 318 15.14 -12.13 56.69
CA SER A 318 14.38 -11.27 57.61
C SER A 318 13.40 -12.04 58.52
N LEU A 319 13.17 -13.33 58.23
CA LEU A 319 12.23 -14.22 58.92
C LEU A 319 12.93 -15.30 59.78
N ALA A 320 14.26 -15.26 59.87
CA ALA A 320 15.09 -16.11 60.74
C ALA A 320 15.71 -15.25 61.86
#